data_AF-A0A059XMM1-F1
#
_entry.id   AF-A0A059XMM1-F1
#
_cell.length_a   1.000
_cell.length_b   1.000
_cell.length_c   1.000
_cell.angle_alpha   90.00
_cell.angle_beta   90.00
_cell.angle_gamma   90.00
#
_symmetry.space_group_name_H-M   'P 1'
#
loop_
_entity.id
_entity.type
_entity.pdbx_description
1 polymer ?
#
loop_
_entity_poly.entity_id
_entity_poly.type
_entity_poly.pdbx_seq_one_letter_code
_entity_poly.pdbx_strand_id
1 'polypeptide(L)'
;PYEYSDYNSSDDQSLTFDSYTIPEDDPELGQSRLLEVDNRVVVPAKTHLRMIVTPADVPHSWAVPSSGVKCDAVPGRLNQTSISVQREGVYYGQCSE
;
A
#
# COMPACT_ATOMS: atom_id res chain seq x y z
N PRO A 1 1.90 -8.74 2.19
CA PRO A 1 0.42 -8.68 2.22
C PRO A 1 -0.17 -7.30 2.54
N TYR A 2 -1.19 -6.93 1.77
CA TYR A 2 -2.17 -5.89 2.09
C TYR A 2 -3.47 -6.54 2.54
N GLU A 3 -4.17 -5.90 3.45
CA GLU A 3 -5.46 -6.33 3.97
C GLU A 3 -6.46 -5.17 3.98
N TYR A 4 -7.66 -5.40 3.46
CA TYR A 4 -8.81 -4.52 3.66
C TYR A 4 -9.78 -5.17 4.64
N SER A 5 -10.03 -4.48 5.75
CA SER A 5 -11.03 -4.86 6.74
C SER A 5 -12.11 -3.79 6.84
N ASP A 6 -13.37 -4.21 6.80
CA ASP A 6 -14.49 -3.35 7.17
C ASP A 6 -14.84 -3.63 8.64
N TYR A 7 -14.59 -2.65 9.51
CA TYR A 7 -14.91 -2.77 10.93
C TYR A 7 -16.42 -2.79 11.20
N ASN A 8 -17.27 -2.43 10.23
CA ASN A 8 -18.72 -2.34 10.40
C ASN A 8 -19.49 -3.58 9.94
N SER A 9 -18.87 -4.48 9.17
CA SER A 9 -19.51 -5.75 8.81
C SER A 9 -19.34 -6.75 9.95
N SER A 10 -20.45 -7.31 10.44
CA SER A 10 -20.43 -8.43 11.40
C SER A 10 -19.85 -9.72 10.82
N ASP A 11 -19.61 -9.74 9.50
CA ASP A 11 -18.90 -10.79 8.80
C ASP A 11 -17.39 -10.46 8.79
N ASP A 12 -16.58 -11.39 9.31
CA ASP A 12 -15.10 -11.40 9.33
C ASP A 12 -14.47 -11.53 7.93
N GLN A 13 -15.11 -10.96 6.90
CA GLN A 13 -14.62 -11.05 5.53
C GLN A 13 -13.59 -9.94 5.27
N SER A 14 -12.32 -10.19 5.62
CA SER A 14 -11.21 -9.35 5.16
C SER A 14 -10.67 -9.82 3.81
N LEU A 15 -10.35 -8.87 2.92
CA LEU A 15 -9.69 -9.15 1.65
C LEU A 15 -8.19 -9.04 1.86
N THR A 16 -7.45 -10.13 1.64
CA THR A 16 -5.98 -10.15 1.73
C THR A 16 -5.36 -10.53 0.40
N PHE A 17 -4.29 -9.84 0.01
CA PHE A 17 -3.52 -10.15 -1.20
C PHE A 17 -2.06 -9.69 -1.04
N ASP A 18 -1.18 -10.26 -1.86
CA ASP A 18 0.21 -9.83 -1.97
C ASP A 18 0.42 -8.93 -3.20
N SER A 19 1.41 -8.05 -3.11
CA SER A 19 1.76 -7.10 -4.18
C SER A 19 3.25 -7.22 -4.43
N TYR A 20 3.61 -7.70 -5.61
CA TYR A 20 4.98 -7.95 -6.05
C TYR A 20 5.31 -7.07 -7.25
N THR A 21 6.55 -6.59 -7.30
CA THR A 21 7.07 -5.84 -8.45
C THR A 21 7.08 -6.72 -9.69
N ILE A 22 6.58 -6.20 -10.81
CA ILE A 22 6.63 -6.90 -12.10
C ILE A 22 8.10 -7.00 -12.56
N PRO A 23 8.59 -8.19 -12.95
CA PRO A 23 9.97 -8.37 -13.42
C PRO A 23 10.32 -7.51 -14.64
N GLU A 24 11.58 -7.13 -14.77
CA GLU A 24 12.06 -6.26 -15.86
C GLU A 24 12.01 -6.90 -17.26
N ASP A 25 11.91 -8.24 -17.32
CA ASP A 25 11.91 -9.00 -18.56
C ASP A 25 10.52 -9.09 -19.21
N ASP A 26 9.46 -8.62 -18.53
CA ASP A 26 8.07 -8.63 -19.04
C ASP A 26 7.24 -7.35 -18.74
N PRO A 27 7.77 -6.11 -18.92
CA PRO A 27 6.95 -4.91 -18.80
C PRO A 27 6.11 -4.72 -20.06
N GLU A 28 4.80 -4.58 -19.89
CA GLU A 28 3.92 -4.16 -20.99
C GLU A 28 4.26 -2.73 -21.43
N LEU A 29 3.97 -2.42 -22.69
CA LEU A 29 4.29 -1.12 -23.28
C LEU A 29 3.56 0.01 -22.53
N GLY A 30 4.33 0.88 -21.85
CA GLY A 30 3.81 2.00 -21.06
C GLY A 30 3.88 1.82 -19.54
N GLN A 31 4.27 0.63 -19.04
CA GLN A 31 4.49 0.39 -17.61
C GLN A 31 5.81 1.03 -17.12
N SER A 32 5.82 1.43 -15.86
CA SER A 32 7.00 2.04 -15.24
C SER A 32 7.92 0.97 -14.65
N ARG A 33 9.15 0.88 -15.15
CA ARG A 33 10.16 -0.07 -14.67
C ARG A 33 10.41 0.10 -13.16
N LEU A 34 10.44 -1.01 -12.43
CA LEU A 34 10.65 -1.10 -10.96
C LEU A 34 9.58 -0.43 -10.08
N LEU A 35 8.52 0.13 -10.67
CA LEU A 35 7.42 0.77 -9.94
C LEU A 35 6.09 0.05 -10.13
N GLU A 36 5.96 -0.71 -11.21
CA GLU A 36 4.75 -1.47 -11.48
C GLU A 36 4.70 -2.74 -10.62
N VAL A 37 3.48 -3.08 -10.19
CA VAL A 37 3.18 -4.24 -9.35
C VAL A 37 2.04 -5.04 -9.96
N ASP A 38 2.00 -6.34 -9.66
CA ASP A 38 0.96 -7.25 -10.12
C ASP A 38 -0.44 -6.90 -9.56
N ASN A 39 -0.50 -6.57 -8.27
CA ASN A 39 -1.72 -6.21 -7.55
C ASN A 39 -1.56 -4.82 -6.94
N ARG A 40 -2.29 -3.85 -7.47
CA ARG A 40 -2.30 -2.47 -6.93
C ARG A 40 -3.22 -2.36 -5.73
N VAL A 41 -2.80 -1.57 -4.74
CA VAL A 41 -3.65 -1.19 -3.60
C VAL A 41 -4.68 -0.17 -4.09
N VAL A 42 -5.93 -0.59 -4.21
CA VAL A 42 -7.06 0.27 -4.59
C VAL A 42 -7.73 0.83 -3.34
N VAL A 43 -7.93 2.15 -3.31
CA VAL A 43 -8.60 2.83 -2.19
C VAL A 43 -9.61 3.85 -2.71
N PRO A 44 -10.71 4.10 -1.97
CA PRO A 44 -11.67 5.13 -2.35
C PRO A 44 -11.06 6.54 -2.26
N ALA A 45 -11.35 7.37 -3.27
CA ALA A 45 -11.01 8.78 -3.25
C ALA A 45 -11.98 9.60 -2.38
N LYS A 46 -11.56 10.79 -1.97
CA LYS A 46 -12.35 11.79 -1.20
C LYS A 46 -12.89 11.28 0.13
N THR A 47 -12.23 10.29 0.71
CA THR A 47 -12.50 9.83 2.08
C THR A 47 -11.22 9.80 2.89
N HIS A 48 -11.35 9.73 4.21
CA HIS A 48 -10.23 9.53 5.12
C HIS A 48 -9.99 8.04 5.30
N LEU A 49 -8.76 7.62 5.02
CA LEU A 49 -8.31 6.25 5.13
C LEU A 49 -7.36 6.15 6.31
N ARG A 50 -7.52 5.10 7.12
CA ARG A 50 -6.57 4.72 8.16
C ARG A 50 -5.73 3.58 7.63
N MET A 51 -4.42 3.79 7.59
CA MET A 51 -3.44 2.76 7.25
C MET A 51 -2.76 2.30 8.53
N ILE A 52 -2.67 0.99 8.72
CA ILE A 52 -1.87 0.37 9.79
C ILE A 52 -0.72 -0.37 9.12
N VAL A 53 0.51 -0.04 9.51
CA VAL A 53 1.74 -0.51 8.87
C VAL A 53 2.58 -1.26 9.90
N THR A 54 2.93 -2.50 9.57
CA THR A 54 3.81 -3.38 10.35
C THR A 54 4.49 -4.36 9.40
N PRO A 55 5.75 -4.77 9.65
CA PRO A 55 6.43 -5.77 8.84
C PRO A 55 6.15 -7.17 9.38
N ALA A 56 6.39 -8.17 8.55
CA ALA A 56 6.35 -9.58 8.96
C ALA A 56 7.73 -10.11 9.37
N ASP A 57 8.81 -9.44 8.96
CA ASP A 57 10.19 -9.92 9.08
C ASP A 57 11.14 -8.85 9.64
N VAL A 58 11.73 -8.03 8.78
CA VAL A 58 12.72 -7.00 9.09
C VAL A 58 12.10 -5.61 8.99
N PRO A 59 12.79 -4.55 9.44
CA PRO A 59 12.31 -3.20 9.20
C PRO A 59 12.15 -2.90 7.71
N HIS A 60 11.05 -2.24 7.37
CA HIS A 60 10.78 -1.66 6.05
C HIS A 60 10.20 -0.26 6.25
N SER A 61 9.94 0.48 5.17
CA SER A 61 9.20 1.74 5.28
C SER A 61 8.19 1.88 4.14
N TRP A 62 6.91 2.01 4.49
CA TRP A 62 5.83 2.20 3.53
C TRP A 62 5.72 3.68 3.16
N ALA A 63 6.13 4.02 1.93
CA ALA A 63 6.19 5.41 1.48
C ALA A 63 5.51 5.61 0.12
N VAL A 64 4.66 6.64 0.04
CA VAL A 64 4.00 7.12 -1.17
C VAL A 64 4.20 8.65 -1.22
N PRO A 65 5.29 9.16 -1.83
CA PRO A 65 5.69 10.56 -1.73
C PRO A 65 4.64 11.56 -2.23
N SER A 66 3.95 11.24 -3.32
CA SER A 66 2.87 12.06 -3.89
C SER A 66 1.65 12.19 -2.99
N SER A 67 1.47 11.28 -2.03
CA SER A 67 0.45 11.34 -0.99
C SER A 67 0.97 11.94 0.32
N GLY A 68 2.25 12.34 0.37
CA GLY A 68 2.88 12.94 1.55
C GLY A 68 3.09 11.96 2.71
N VAL A 69 3.09 10.64 2.45
CA VAL A 69 3.26 9.64 3.50
C VAL A 69 4.58 8.88 3.36
N LYS A 70 5.25 8.75 4.50
CA LYS A 70 6.28 7.76 4.80
C LYS A 70 6.00 7.25 6.21
N CYS A 71 5.92 5.93 6.38
CA CYS A 71 5.64 5.30 7.66
C CYS A 71 6.48 4.03 7.81
N ASP A 72 7.36 4.03 8.80
CA ASP A 72 8.25 2.89 9.04
C ASP A 72 7.45 1.70 9.56
N ALA A 73 7.76 0.53 9.06
CA ALA A 73 7.26 -0.75 9.50
C ALA A 73 8.32 -1.36 10.42
N VAL A 74 8.07 -1.36 11.74
CA VAL A 74 9.01 -1.89 12.74
C VAL A 74 8.44 -3.17 13.38
N PRO A 75 9.18 -4.29 13.43
CA PRO A 75 8.69 -5.51 14.05
C PRO A 75 8.23 -5.27 15.50
N GLY A 76 7.04 -5.76 15.84
CA GLY A 76 6.44 -5.57 17.16
C GLY A 76 5.75 -4.22 17.39
N ARG A 77 5.62 -3.38 16.35
CA ARG A 77 4.87 -2.10 16.42
C ARG A 77 3.86 -2.01 15.29
N LEU A 78 2.62 -1.65 15.64
CA LEU A 78 1.59 -1.24 14.69
C LEU A 78 1.61 0.29 14.55
N ASN A 79 2.23 0.79 13.48
CA ASN A 79 2.21 2.23 13.21
C ASN A 79 0.95 2.61 12.44
N GLN A 80 0.28 3.69 12.85
CA GLN A 80 -0.93 4.18 12.20
C GLN A 80 -0.65 5.51 11.48
N THR A 81 -1.10 5.63 10.24
CA THR A 81 -1.11 6.90 9.49
C THR A 81 -2.46 7.09 8.81
N SER A 82 -2.84 8.34 8.59
CA SER A 82 -4.10 8.69 7.92
C SER A 82 -3.79 9.33 6.58
N ILE A 83 -4.44 8.86 5.52
CA ILE A 83 -4.32 9.45 4.18
C ILE A 83 -5.68 9.88 3.66
N SER A 84 -5.68 10.85 2.75
CA SER A 84 -6.88 11.21 1.99
C SER A 84 -6.49 11.53 0.56
N VAL A 85 -7.04 10.77 -0.38
CA VAL A 85 -6.77 10.91 -1.81
C VAL A 85 -7.80 11.87 -2.42
N GLN A 86 -7.38 13.09 -2.75
CA GLN A 86 -8.30 14.13 -3.24
C GLN A 86 -8.58 14.03 -4.75
N ARG A 87 -7.68 13.39 -5.49
CA ARG A 87 -7.77 13.20 -6.94
C ARG A 87 -7.61 11.74 -7.30
N GLU A 88 -8.47 11.24 -8.17
CA GLU A 88 -8.34 9.87 -8.69
C GLU A 88 -7.08 9.76 -9.57
N GLY A 89 -6.38 8.63 -9.47
CA GLY A 89 -5.15 8.37 -10.20
C GLY A 89 -4.34 7.24 -9.58
N VAL A 90 -3.17 7.00 -10.17
CA VAL A 90 -2.19 6.02 -9.68
C VAL A 90 -1.07 6.77 -8.98
N TYR A 91 -0.75 6.34 -7.76
CA TYR A 91 0.27 6.93 -6.90
C TYR A 91 1.32 5.86 -6.62
N TYR A 92 2.57 6.12 -7.00
CA TYR A 92 3.66 5.17 -6.82
C TYR A 92 4.45 5.45 -5.54
N GLY A 93 5.04 4.39 -5.02
CA GLY A 93 5.84 4.39 -3.81
C GLY A 93 6.91 3.32 -3.89
N GLN A 94 7.93 3.43 -3.04
CA GLN A 94 8.98 2.43 -2.89
C GLN A 94 9.29 2.27 -1.40
N CYS A 95 9.82 1.10 -1.03
CA CYS A 95 10.41 0.94 0.30
C CYS A 95 11.54 1.97 0.47
N SER A 96 11.58 2.64 1.62
CA SER A 96 12.51 3.76 1.88
C SER A 96 13.33 3.59 3.16
N GLU A 97 13.55 2.34 3.54
CA GLU A 97 14.45 1.92 4.63
C GLU A 97 15.72 1.31 4.02
#